data_AF-A0A356T024-F1
#
_entry.id   AF-A0A356T024-F1
#
_cell.length_a   1.000
_cell.length_b   1.000
_cell.length_c   1.000
_cell.angle_alpha   90.00
_cell.angle_beta   90.00
_cell.angle_gamma   90.00
#
_symmetry.space_group_name_H-M   'P 1'
#
loop_
_entity.id
_entity.type
_entity.pdbx_description
1 polymer ?
#
loop_
_entity_poly.entity_id
_entity_poly.type
_entity_poly.pdbx_seq_one_letter_code
_entity_poly.pdbx_strand_id
1 'polypeptide(L)' 'TLRETRELLELRAGPATCGTVRARAEDKIDDVRRKIEDLQRIERALLTLAEACPGDGALDDCPILGALEGGFGDGG' A
#
# COMPACT_ATOMS: atom_id res chain seq x y z
N THR A 1 -2.48 2.78 11.98
CA THR A 1 -2.66 2.88 13.45
C THR A 1 -1.83 4.04 13.98
N LEU A 2 -2.26 4.73 15.05
CA LEU A 2 -1.59 5.86 15.73
C LEU A 2 -0.18 5.59 16.27
N ARG A 3 0.39 4.39 16.02
CA ARG A 3 1.74 4.02 16.43
C ARG A 3 2.82 4.71 15.57
N GLU A 4 2.61 4.85 14.26
CA GLU A 4 3.61 5.47 13.37
C GLU A 4 3.81 6.97 13.64
N THR A 5 2.82 7.65 14.24
CA THR A 5 2.95 9.05 14.68
C THR A 5 3.67 9.20 16.02
N ARG A 6 3.81 8.12 16.81
CA ARG A 6 4.44 8.17 18.14
C ARG A 6 5.95 8.01 18.09
N GLU A 7 6.47 7.35 17.06
CA GLU A 7 7.92 7.20 16.84
C GLU A 7 8.61 8.54 16.48
N LEU A 8 7.85 9.52 15.95
CA LEU A 8 8.31 10.91 15.79
C LEU A 8 8.51 11.64 17.13
N LEU A 9 7.93 11.11 18.23
CA LEU A 9 7.93 11.72 19.57
C LEU A 9 8.89 11.02 20.56
N GLU A 10 9.60 9.96 20.15
CA GLU A 10 10.61 9.29 21.00
C GLU A 10 12.01 9.93 20.92
N LEU A 11 12.07 11.20 20.49
CA LEU A 11 13.30 11.98 20.36
C LEU A 11 13.45 13.07 21.41
N ARG A 12 13.21 12.70 22.68
CA ARG A 12 13.78 13.44 23.83
C ARG A 12 15.07 12.76 24.33
N ALA A 13 15.97 12.41 23.41
CA ALA A 13 17.30 11.89 23.75
C ALA A 13 18.36 12.60 22.89
N GLY A 14 19.02 13.61 23.48
CA GLY A 14 20.19 14.32 22.92
C GLY A 14 19.89 15.72 22.35
N PRO A 15 20.95 16.49 21.97
CA PRO A 15 20.83 17.85 21.42
C PRO A 15 20.31 17.81 19.98
N ALA A 16 19.09 17.32 19.80
CA ALA A 16 18.42 17.33 18.50
C ALA A 16 18.02 18.77 18.16
N THR A 17 18.45 19.24 16.98
CA THR A 17 18.02 20.53 16.45
C THR A 17 16.73 20.37 15.65
N CYS A 18 16.00 21.46 15.42
CA CYS A 18 14.87 21.47 14.50
C CYS A 18 15.23 20.92 13.10
N GLY A 19 16.50 21.10 12.66
CA GLY A 19 16.99 20.52 11.41
C GLY A 19 17.00 18.99 11.42
N THR A 20 17.35 18.36 12.54
CA THR A 20 17.34 16.89 12.68
C THR A 20 15.92 16.34 12.67
N VAL A 21 14.98 17.04 13.32
CA VAL A 21 13.56 16.67 13.32
C VAL A 21 12.96 16.83 11.93
N ARG A 22 13.29 17.93 11.23
CA ARG A 22 12.86 18.16 9.85
C ARG A 22 13.34 17.07 8.90
N ALA A 23 14.62 16.69 8.95
CA ALA A 23 15.16 15.64 8.09
C ALA A 23 14.42 14.30 8.28
N ARG A 24 14.17 13.88 9.53
CA ARG A 24 13.39 12.66 9.81
C ARG A 24 11.94 12.74 9.34
N ALA A 25 11.33 13.91 9.44
CA ALA A 25 9.98 14.12 8.92
C ALA A 25 9.96 14.01 7.39
N GLU A 26 10.96 14.58 6.70
CA GLU A 26 11.12 14.45 5.24
C GLU A 26 11.31 12.98 4.82
N ASP A 27 12.18 12.24 5.51
CA ASP A 27 12.39 10.81 5.25
C ASP A 27 11.08 10.00 5.40
N LYS A 28 10.30 10.29 6.45
CA LYS A 28 9.01 9.63 6.69
C LYS A 28 7.96 10.02 5.65
N ILE A 29 7.95 11.27 5.18
CA ILE A 29 7.08 11.70 4.09
C ILE A 29 7.38 10.90 2.82
N ASP A 30 8.65 10.69 2.51
CA ASP A 30 9.04 9.91 1.32
C ASP A 30 8.69 8.42 1.47
N ASP A 31 8.80 7.84 2.66
CA ASP A 31 8.29 6.49 2.96
C ASP A 31 6.77 6.37 2.72
N VAL A 32 6.01 7.34 3.23
CA VAL A 32 4.56 7.38 3.02
C VAL A 32 4.21 7.52 1.55
N ARG A 33 4.92 8.38 0.80
CA ARG A 33 4.72 8.54 -0.65
C ARG A 33 4.94 7.25 -1.42
N ARG A 34 6.00 6.50 -1.10
CA ARG A 34 6.26 5.19 -1.73
C ARG A 34 5.12 4.20 -1.45
N LYS A 35 4.68 4.11 -0.19
CA LYS A 35 3.54 3.26 0.19
C LYS A 35 2.25 3.65 -0.54
N ILE A 36 2.00 4.95 -0.72
CA ILE A 36 0.84 5.42 -1.49
C ILE A 36 0.93 4.96 -2.94
N GLU A 37 2.10 5.08 -3.58
CA GLU A 37 2.28 4.62 -4.96
C GLU A 37 2.02 3.11 -5.10
N ASP A 38 2.54 2.31 -4.17
CA ASP A 38 2.31 0.87 -4.14
C ASP A 38 0.82 0.53 -3.94
N LEU A 39 0.16 1.19 -2.99
CA LEU A 39 -1.27 1.01 -2.74
C LEU A 39 -2.12 1.42 -3.95
N GLN A 40 -1.76 2.49 -4.65
CA GLN A 40 -2.43 2.92 -5.87
C GLN A 40 -2.24 1.91 -7.02
N ARG A 41 -1.10 1.22 -7.09
CA ARG A 41 -0.89 0.14 -8.07
C ARG A 41 -1.82 -1.04 -7.76
N ILE A 42 -1.91 -1.43 -6.50
CA ILE A 42 -2.81 -2.50 -6.05
C ILE A 42 -4.28 -2.11 -6.32
N GLU A 43 -4.67 -0.89 -5.98
CA GLU A 43 -6.01 -0.36 -6.23
C GLU A 43 -6.40 -0.45 -7.70
N ARG A 44 -5.52 0.00 -8.62
CA ARG A 44 -5.79 -0.08 -10.06
C ARG A 44 -6.01 -1.52 -10.53
N ALA A 45 -5.20 -2.47 -10.06
CA ALA A 45 -5.36 -3.88 -10.40
C ALA A 45 -6.71 -4.42 -9.89
N LEU A 46 -7.08 -4.10 -8.64
CA LEU A 46 -8.36 -4.51 -8.06
C LEU A 46 -9.55 -3.87 -8.78
N LEU A 47 -9.44 -2.61 -9.19
CA LEU A 47 -10.48 -1.94 -9.98
C LEU A 47 -10.71 -2.65 -11.31
N THR A 48 -9.64 -2.98 -12.05
CA THR A 48 -9.77 -3.73 -13.31
C THR A 48 -10.47 -5.09 -13.10
N LEU A 49 -10.14 -5.80 -12.02
CA LEU A 49 -10.80 -7.06 -11.68
C LEU A 49 -12.28 -6.85 -11.34
N ALA A 50 -12.59 -5.82 -10.56
CA ALA A 50 -13.96 -5.49 -10.18
C ALA A 50 -14.81 -5.09 -11.41
N GLU A 51 -14.26 -4.30 -12.32
CA GLU A 51 -14.92 -3.87 -13.57
C GLU A 51 -15.19 -5.05 -14.52
N ALA A 52 -14.32 -6.06 -14.52
CA ALA A 52 -14.51 -7.27 -15.33
C ALA A 52 -15.61 -8.19 -14.79
N CYS A 53 -15.99 -8.05 -13.51
CA CYS A 53 -16.99 -8.89 -12.88
C CYS A 53 -18.41 -8.34 -13.09
N PRO A 54 -19.34 -9.10 -13.67
CA PRO A 54 -20.72 -8.65 -13.84
C PRO A 54 -21.47 -8.47 -12.51
N GLY A 55 -21.01 -9.12 -11.43
CA GLY A 55 -21.60 -9.02 -10.09
C GLY A 55 -22.79 -9.97 -9.84
N ASP A 56 -23.14 -10.77 -10.84
CA ASP A 56 -24.14 -11.84 -10.77
C ASP A 56 -23.63 -13.12 -11.47
N GLY A 57 -24.31 -14.25 -11.25
CA GLY A 57 -23.92 -15.56 -11.81
C GLY A 57 -23.28 -16.52 -10.81
N ALA A 58 -22.86 -17.68 -11.29
CA ALA A 58 -22.17 -18.69 -10.49
C ALA A 58 -20.72 -18.27 -10.22
N LEU A 59 -20.17 -18.68 -9.07
CA LEU A 59 -18.78 -18.39 -8.72
C LEU A 59 -17.79 -19.04 -9.71
N ASP A 60 -18.15 -20.19 -10.30
CA ASP A 60 -17.36 -20.87 -11.33
C ASP A 60 -17.15 -20.00 -12.59
N ASP A 61 -18.05 -19.04 -12.86
CA ASP A 61 -17.97 -18.11 -13.98
C ASP A 61 -17.36 -16.75 -13.57
N CYS A 62 -16.90 -16.60 -12.32
CA CYS A 62 -16.41 -15.34 -11.80
C CYS A 62 -15.02 -15.00 -12.38
N PRO A 63 -14.89 -13.95 -13.21
CA PRO A 63 -13.63 -13.62 -13.86
C PRO A 63 -12.55 -13.16 -12.86
N ILE A 64 -12.95 -12.66 -11.68
CA ILE A 64 -12.02 -12.32 -10.60
C ILE A 64 -11.31 -13.58 -10.10
N LEU A 65 -12.05 -14.66 -9.84
CA LEU A 65 -11.46 -15.91 -9.36
C LEU A 65 -10.55 -16.52 -10.42
N GLY A 66 -10.99 -16.57 -11.68
CA GLY A 66 -10.15 -17.02 -12.79
C GLY A 66 -8.84 -16.23 -12.94
N ALA A 67 -8.87 -14.91 -12.75
CA ALA A 67 -7.66 -14.08 -12.79
C ALA A 67 -6.73 -14.30 -11.58
N LEU A 68 -7.28 -14.58 -10.39
CA LEU A 68 -6.50 -14.89 -9.19
C LEU A 68 -5.87 -16.29 -9.26
N GLU A 69 -6.57 -17.26 -9.86
CA GLU A 69 -6.10 -18.63 -10.05
C GLU A 69 -5.10 -18.76 -11.20
N GLY A 70 -5.24 -17.94 -12.26
CA GLY A 70 -4.33 -17.93 -13.41
C GLY A 70 -3.14 -16.95 -13.31
N GLY A 71 -3.15 -16.00 -12.37
CA GLY A 71 -2.23 -14.85 -12.36
C GLY A 71 -1.02 -14.91 -11.43
N PHE A 72 -0.89 -15.95 -10.59
CA PHE A 72 0.27 -16.16 -9.70
C PHE A 72 0.95 -17.52 -9.92
N GLY A 73 0.82 -18.08 -11.11
CA GLY A 73 1.65 -19.18 -11.60
C GLY A 73 2.76 -18.65 -12.49
N ASP A 74 3.75 -17.96 -11.92
CA ASP A 74 5.06 -17.84 -12.56
C ASP A 74 5.70 -19.24 -12.57
N GLY A 75 5.39 -19.96 -13.63
CA GLY A 75 5.90 -21.28 -13.97
C GLY A 75 6.23 -21.28 -15.45
N GLY A 76 7.38 -20.68 -15.79
CA GLY A 76 7.98 -20.63 -17.12
C GLY A 76 9.35 -19.99 -17.10
#